data_AF-A0A959H4X0-F1
#
_entry.id   AF-A0A959H4X0-F1
#
_cell.length_a   1.000
_cell.length_b   1.000
_cell.length_c   1.000
_cell.angle_alpha   90.00
_cell.angle_beta   90.00
_cell.angle_gamma   90.00
#
_symmetry.space_group_name_H-M   'P 1'
#
loop_
_entity.id
_entity.type
_entity.pdbx_description
1 polymer ?
#
loop_
_entity_poly.entity_id
_entity_poly.type
_entity_poly.pdbx_seq_one_letter_code
_entity_poly.pdbx_strand_id
1 'polypeptide(L)'
;MHKAPTEAGVLNPLINFLSTMPAPPALQEGTDYYIENGLFVFTEHFLRRRGYCCQSGCRHCPYGFVKNSQDLQGETAGKEPGVVSQDEQDGQV
;
A
#
# COMPACT_ATOMS: atom_id res chain seq x y z
N MET A 1 -9.56 56.88 33.41
CA MET A 1 -9.49 56.66 31.95
C MET A 1 -8.13 57.10 31.47
N HIS A 2 -7.37 56.25 30.77
CA HIS A 2 -6.51 56.50 29.60
C HIS A 2 -5.87 55.16 29.24
N LYS A 3 -6.10 54.75 27.99
CA LYS A 3 -5.92 53.40 27.43
C LYS A 3 -4.45 52.97 27.40
N ALA A 4 -4.18 51.69 27.66
CA ALA A 4 -2.97 51.05 27.16
C ALA A 4 -3.06 50.95 25.62
N PRO A 5 -2.04 51.37 24.85
CA PRO A 5 -1.94 50.97 23.45
C PRO A 5 -1.52 49.51 23.40
N THR A 6 -2.43 48.63 22.98
CA THR A 6 -2.10 47.27 22.54
C THR A 6 -1.34 47.40 21.22
N GLU A 7 -0.01 47.42 21.32
CA GLU A 7 0.86 47.51 20.16
C GLU A 7 0.64 46.29 19.27
N ALA A 8 0.31 46.56 18.01
CA ALA A 8 -0.08 45.60 17.02
C ALA A 8 1.00 44.52 16.88
N GLY A 9 0.59 43.27 17.07
CA GLY A 9 1.42 42.09 16.89
C GLY A 9 2.07 42.09 15.51
N VAL A 10 3.39 41.98 15.52
CA VAL A 10 4.21 41.64 14.36
C VAL A 10 3.74 40.27 13.86
N LEU A 11 2.95 40.29 12.79
CA LEU A 11 2.46 39.07 12.13
C LEU A 11 3.67 38.35 11.53
N ASN A 12 3.99 37.18 12.09
CA ASN A 12 5.09 36.34 11.64
C ASN A 12 4.85 35.91 10.17
N PRO A 13 5.74 36.23 9.21
CA PRO A 13 5.54 35.88 7.79
C PRO A 13 5.44 34.37 7.53
N LEU A 14 5.87 33.53 8.47
CA LEU A 14 5.72 32.07 8.38
C LEU A 14 4.28 31.59 8.62
N ILE A 15 3.43 32.36 9.32
CA ILE A 15 2.05 31.95 9.62
C ILE A 15 1.18 31.91 8.34
N ASN A 16 1.44 32.81 7.39
CA ASN A 16 0.66 32.86 6.14
C ASN A 16 0.93 31.65 5.24
N PHE A 17 2.09 31.01 5.35
CA PHE A 17 2.46 29.91 4.45
C PHE A 17 1.71 28.61 4.78
N LEU A 18 1.33 28.38 6.04
CA LEU A 18 0.58 27.19 6.44
C LEU A 18 -0.90 27.22 6.02
N SER A 19 -1.50 28.41 5.81
CA SER A 19 -2.92 28.52 5.41
C SER A 19 -3.18 28.24 3.93
N THR A 20 -2.15 28.16 3.08
CA THR A 20 -2.29 27.96 1.63
C THR A 20 -1.89 26.55 1.17
N MET A 21 -1.55 25.64 2.09
CA MET A 21 -1.22 24.27 1.72
C MET A 21 -2.47 23.53 1.21
N PRO A 22 -2.48 23.01 -0.03
CA PRO A 22 -3.59 22.20 -0.51
C PRO A 22 -3.65 20.91 0.31
N ALA A 23 -4.82 20.60 0.85
CA ALA A 23 -5.06 19.35 1.56
C ALA A 23 -4.72 18.16 0.64
N PRO A 24 -4.19 17.05 1.20
CA PRO A 24 -3.96 15.85 0.41
C PRO A 24 -5.26 15.41 -0.27
N PRO A 25 -5.20 14.91 -1.51
CA PRO A 25 -6.38 14.49 -2.24
C PRO A 25 -7.12 13.41 -1.44
N ALA A 26 -8.43 13.61 -1.26
CA ALA A 26 -9.28 12.63 -0.61
C ALA A 26 -9.27 11.31 -1.41
N LEU A 27 -9.34 10.18 -0.70
CA LEU A 27 -9.48 8.87 -1.32
C LEU A 27 -10.90 8.73 -1.88
N GLN A 28 -11.01 8.38 -3.15
CA GLN A 28 -12.29 8.18 -3.82
C GLN A 28 -12.64 6.70 -3.92
N GLU A 29 -13.75 6.30 -3.31
CA GLU A 29 -14.30 4.95 -3.46
C GLU A 29 -14.65 4.67 -4.93
N GLY A 30 -14.34 3.47 -5.41
CA GLY A 30 -14.51 3.05 -6.80
C GLY A 30 -13.34 3.39 -7.72
N THR A 31 -12.60 4.46 -7.43
CA THR A 31 -11.40 4.84 -8.20
C THR A 31 -10.12 4.36 -7.51
N ASP A 32 -9.96 4.70 -6.23
CA ASP A 32 -8.72 4.49 -5.47
C ASP A 32 -8.74 3.21 -4.64
N TYR A 33 -9.91 2.88 -4.14
CA TYR A 33 -10.14 1.68 -3.38
C TYR A 33 -11.59 1.25 -3.53
N TYR A 34 -11.85 0.00 -3.22
CA TYR A 34 -13.20 -0.53 -3.02
C TYR A 34 -13.18 -1.43 -1.79
N ILE A 35 -14.37 -1.66 -1.22
CA ILE A 35 -14.52 -2.55 -0.07
C ILE A 35 -14.93 -3.93 -0.59
N GLU A 36 -14.10 -4.93 -0.31
CA GLU A 36 -14.38 -6.33 -0.61
C GLU A 36 -14.34 -7.12 0.69
N ASN A 37 -15.43 -7.82 1.03
CA ASN A 37 -15.52 -8.60 2.27
C ASN A 37 -15.23 -7.78 3.56
N GLY A 38 -15.52 -6.48 3.54
CA GLY A 38 -15.22 -5.57 4.66
C GLY A 38 -13.75 -5.13 4.74
N LEU A 39 -12.92 -5.48 3.76
CA LEU A 39 -11.53 -5.08 3.66
C LEU A 39 -11.35 -4.01 2.58
N PHE A 40 -10.47 -3.05 2.84
CA PHE A 40 -10.07 -2.04 1.85
C PHE A 40 -9.14 -2.68 0.82
N VAL A 41 -9.59 -2.73 -0.43
CA VAL A 41 -8.78 -3.17 -1.56
C VAL A 41 -8.39 -1.96 -2.40
N PHE A 42 -7.11 -1.61 -2.36
CA PHE A 42 -6.57 -0.52 -3.18
C PHE A 42 -6.44 -0.95 -4.64
N THR A 43 -6.79 -0.02 -5.52
CA THR A 43 -6.68 -0.19 -6.97
C THR A 43 -5.30 0.22 -7.47
N GLU A 44 -5.02 -0.12 -8.73
CA GLU A 44 -3.82 0.34 -9.43
C GLU A 44 -3.73 1.89 -9.47
N HIS A 45 -4.87 2.57 -9.60
CA HIS A 45 -4.91 4.03 -9.69
C HIS A 45 -4.34 4.69 -8.43
N PHE A 46 -4.74 4.20 -7.25
CA PHE A 46 -4.19 4.67 -5.98
C PHE A 46 -2.68 4.42 -5.87
N LEU A 47 -2.24 3.20 -6.20
CA LEU A 47 -0.84 2.81 -6.14
C LEU A 47 0.04 3.62 -7.11
N ARG A 48 -0.50 4.00 -8.28
CA ARG A 48 0.17 4.85 -9.26
C ARG A 48 0.28 6.29 -8.76
N ARG A 49 -0.80 6.86 -8.21
CA ARG A 49 -0.80 8.23 -7.65
C ARG A 49 0.16 8.40 -6.47
N ARG A 50 0.40 7.34 -5.69
CA ARG A 50 1.40 7.33 -4.59
C ARG A 50 2.82 7.59 -5.09
N GLY A 51 3.14 7.24 -6.33
CA GLY A 51 4.41 7.58 -6.98
C GLY A 51 5.62 6.72 -6.56
N TYR A 52 5.43 5.66 -5.76
CA TYR A 52 6.52 4.72 -5.44
C TYR A 52 6.05 3.28 -5.25
N CYS A 53 6.94 2.31 -5.51
CA CYS A 53 6.71 0.90 -5.25
C CYS A 53 7.10 0.55 -3.80
N CYS A 54 6.20 -0.08 -3.06
CA CYS A 54 6.43 -0.52 -1.68
C CYS A 54 6.98 -1.96 -1.56
N GLN A 55 7.18 -2.65 -2.69
CA GLN A 55 7.70 -4.02 -2.76
C GLN A 55 6.93 -5.03 -1.87
N SER A 56 5.65 -4.77 -1.61
CA SER A 56 4.82 -5.64 -0.76
C SER A 56 4.15 -6.79 -1.53
N GLY A 57 4.28 -6.83 -2.86
CA GLY A 57 3.65 -7.86 -3.71
C GLY A 57 2.13 -7.70 -3.84
N CYS A 58 1.64 -6.46 -4.04
CA CYS A 58 0.22 -6.18 -4.18
C CYS A 58 -0.37 -6.77 -5.47
N ARG A 59 -1.64 -7.22 -5.43
CA ARG A 59 -2.33 -7.79 -6.61
C ARG A 59 -2.51 -6.81 -7.77
N HIS A 60 -2.77 -5.54 -7.48
CA HIS A 60 -2.95 -4.47 -8.47
C HIS A 60 -1.69 -3.61 -8.67
N CYS A 61 -0.50 -4.20 -8.56
CA CYS A 61 0.74 -3.43 -8.62
C CYS A 61 0.96 -2.82 -10.02
N PRO A 62 0.99 -1.48 -10.17
CA PRO A 62 1.28 -0.86 -11.46
C PRO A 62 2.70 -1.12 -11.97
N TYR A 63 3.62 -1.51 -11.06
CA TYR A 63 5.02 -1.78 -11.37
C TYR A 63 5.30 -3.26 -11.66
N GLY A 64 4.28 -4.13 -11.61
CA GLY A 64 4.45 -5.57 -11.85
C GLY A 64 5.31 -6.29 -10.80
N PHE A 65 5.50 -5.70 -9.61
CA PHE A 65 6.30 -6.32 -8.56
C PHE A 65 5.55 -7.50 -7.93
N VAL A 66 6.09 -8.71 -8.13
CA VAL A 66 5.63 -9.95 -7.50
C VAL A 66 6.60 -10.35 -6.40
N LYS A 67 6.07 -10.63 -5.20
CA LYS A 67 6.89 -11.12 -4.08
C LYS A 67 7.05 -12.64 -4.24
N ASN A 68 8.26 -13.10 -4.53
CA ASN A 68 8.55 -14.52 -4.58
C ASN A 68 8.52 -15.09 -3.16
N SER A 69 7.74 -16.15 -2.96
CA SER A 69 7.60 -16.84 -1.67
C SER A 69 8.88 -17.60 -1.25
N GLN A 70 9.87 -17.67 -2.15
CA GLN A 70 11.08 -18.47 -2.03
C GLN A 70 12.10 -17.83 -1.09
N ASP A 71 12.01 -16.51 -0.88
CA ASP A 71 12.87 -15.73 0.02
C ASP A 71 12.28 -15.58 1.44
N LEU A 72 11.08 -16.14 1.68
CA LEU A 72 10.38 -16.15 2.97
C LEU A 72 10.38 -17.54 3.60
N GLN A 73 11.51 -18.25 3.55
CA GLN A 73 11.68 -19.50 4.29
C GLN A 73 11.75 -19.19 5.79
N GLY A 74 10.56 -19.08 6.37
CA GLY A 74 10.27 -18.83 7.78
C GLY A 74 8.76 -18.92 7.97
N GLU A 75 8.26 -20.16 8.01
CA GLU A 75 7.03 -20.58 8.69
C GLU A 75 5.67 -20.42 7.93
N THR A 76 5.17 -21.58 7.50
CA THR A 76 3.76 -22.00 7.29
C THR A 76 3.03 -21.64 5.98
N ALA A 77 2.82 -22.65 5.13
CA ALA A 77 1.51 -23.22 4.77
C ALA A 77 1.65 -24.17 3.58
N GLY A 78 1.08 -25.37 3.72
CA GLY A 78 1.31 -26.50 2.83
C GLY A 78 0.82 -26.33 1.40
N LYS A 79 1.63 -26.81 0.47
CA LYS A 79 1.13 -27.54 -0.69
C LYS A 79 2.17 -28.59 -1.05
N GLU A 80 1.90 -29.82 -0.64
CA GLU A 80 2.67 -30.99 -1.03
C GLU A 80 2.59 -31.12 -2.56
N PRO A 81 3.71 -31.02 -3.31
CA PRO A 81 3.72 -31.53 -4.67
C PRO A 81 3.69 -33.05 -4.57
N GLY A 82 2.58 -33.62 -5.04
CA GLY A 82 2.26 -35.03 -4.93
C GLY A 82 3.42 -35.96 -5.30
N VAL A 83 3.65 -36.91 -4.41
CA VAL A 83 4.40 -38.14 -4.65
C VAL A 83 3.93 -38.80 -5.95
N VAL A 84 4.84 -39.02 -6.89
CA VAL A 84 4.66 -40.02 -7.95
C VAL A 84 5.52 -41.22 -7.56
N SER A 85 4.94 -42.10 -6.76
CA SER A 85 5.40 -43.48 -6.66
C SER A 85 4.81 -44.21 -7.85
N GLN A 86 5.67 -44.60 -8.78
CA GLN A 86 5.36 -45.65 -9.74
C GLN A 86 6.39 -46.75 -9.51
N ASP A 87 6.11 -47.52 -8.48
CA ASP A 87 6.65 -48.83 -8.19
C ASP A 87 5.98 -49.79 -9.18
N GLU A 88 6.50 -49.90 -10.41
CA GLU A 88 6.18 -51.03 -11.29
C GLU A 88 7.27 -51.20 -12.35
N GLN A 89 8.39 -51.80 -11.95
CA GLN A 89 9.30 -52.44 -12.90
C GLN A 89 9.01 -53.93 -12.85
N ASP A 90 8.07 -54.28 -13.72
CA ASP A 90 7.72 -55.62 -14.17
C ASP A 90 8.99 -56.44 -14.42
N GLY A 91 9.09 -57.55 -13.71
CA GLY A 91 9.99 -58.63 -14.09
C GLY A 91 9.25 -59.58 -15.00
N GLN A 92 9.75 -59.81 -16.21
CA GLN A 92 9.99 -61.13 -16.80
C GLN A 92 10.43 -61.02 -18.26
N VAL A 93 11.66 -61.46 -18.53
CA VAL A 93 11.98 -62.28 -19.71
C VAL A 93 13.15 -63.19 -19.41
#